data_AF-A0A2K3Q6S9-F1
#
_entry.id   AF-A0A2K3Q6S9-F1
#
_cell.length_a   1.000
_cell.length_b   1.000
_cell.length_c   1.000
_cell.angle_alpha   90.00
_cell.angle_beta   90.00
_cell.angle_gamma   90.00
#
_symmetry.space_group_name_H-M   'P 1'
#
loop_
_entity.id
_entity.type
_entity.pdbx_description
1 polymer ?
#
loop_
_entity_poly.entity_id
_entity_poly.type
_entity_poly.pdbx_seq_one_letter_code
_entity_poly.pdbx_strand_id
1 'polypeptide(L)'
;MSLPVLKSLRDCSDYSLTVEPFIPQLYALPARLLDVRNLEGLTQLYIETNPLLSAFAVSVVIAGVFLVVSEVNRNYSQADRMWSILPNVYVAHLAVWARLAGLPHGRIDLVAAFTTVWSCRLTFNYWRRGGYSVGSEDYRWFVTPNPSKMPGVAFFLLNVTFISFIQSVLFVAMSCVPAYAILLSSRFNPEITTADLAYFAVEVTLVLSELLSDGQQWAYQTAKHQYYKDAKLPSGWNQADLDRGFITSGLWAYSRHPNFFAEQTIWFLLYQWSCYATNSLYSWTFIGSGTLILLFQGSGWLTEAITAGKYPEYAEYQRQVGMYIPTSFRGYQAPAHKPKVIRTSDLAKRQQEKEKQK
;
A
#
# COMPACT_ATOMS: atom_id res chain seq x y z
N MET A 1 0.73 -33.34 5.19
CA MET A 1 1.75 -32.40 5.75
C MET A 1 1.39 -30.99 5.30
N SER A 2 1.46 -30.02 6.20
CA SER A 2 1.11 -28.61 5.92
C SER A 2 2.29 -27.76 5.43
N LEU A 3 3.53 -28.19 5.71
CA LEU A 3 4.75 -27.54 5.25
C LEU A 3 5.62 -28.48 4.40
N PRO A 4 6.48 -27.92 3.53
CA PRO A 4 7.42 -28.69 2.73
C PRO A 4 8.50 -29.36 3.58
N VAL A 5 9.02 -30.46 3.09
CA VAL A 5 10.28 -31.06 3.57
C VAL A 5 11.42 -30.39 2.81
N LEU A 6 12.16 -29.53 3.50
CA LEU A 6 13.25 -28.73 2.93
C LEU A 6 14.58 -29.25 3.48
N LYS A 7 15.63 -29.25 2.66
CA LYS A 7 16.97 -29.74 3.03
C LYS A 7 17.93 -28.62 3.36
N SER A 8 17.68 -27.41 2.84
CA SER A 8 18.54 -26.25 3.04
C SER A 8 17.74 -24.96 3.23
N LEU A 9 18.41 -23.91 3.74
CA LEU A 9 17.84 -22.55 3.81
C LEU A 9 17.43 -22.03 2.43
N ARG A 10 18.20 -22.32 1.38
CA ARG A 10 17.91 -21.85 0.02
C ARG A 10 16.63 -22.46 -0.53
N ASP A 11 16.33 -23.71 -0.16
CA ASP A 11 15.10 -24.40 -0.56
C ASP A 11 13.85 -23.66 -0.05
N CYS A 12 13.96 -22.88 1.06
CA CYS A 12 12.86 -22.06 1.57
C CYS A 12 12.44 -20.93 0.62
N SER A 13 13.26 -20.65 -0.39
CA SER A 13 13.01 -19.64 -1.42
C SER A 13 12.69 -20.22 -2.80
N ASP A 14 12.56 -21.55 -2.92
CA ASP A 14 12.24 -22.25 -4.17
C ASP A 14 10.73 -22.49 -4.29
N TYR A 15 10.10 -21.95 -5.33
CA TYR A 15 8.65 -22.06 -5.55
C TYR A 15 8.19 -23.52 -5.73
N SER A 16 8.97 -24.32 -6.48
CA SER A 16 8.64 -25.72 -6.81
C SER A 16 8.64 -26.62 -5.57
N LEU A 17 9.39 -26.23 -4.55
CA LEU A 17 9.46 -26.93 -3.27
C LEU A 17 8.46 -26.38 -2.25
N THR A 18 8.25 -25.07 -2.23
CA THR A 18 7.56 -24.39 -1.12
C THR A 18 6.08 -24.10 -1.34
N VAL A 19 5.64 -24.02 -2.61
CA VAL A 19 4.28 -23.63 -2.98
C VAL A 19 3.61 -24.66 -3.88
N GLU A 20 4.27 -25.04 -4.97
CA GLU A 20 3.69 -25.92 -6.01
C GLU A 20 3.09 -27.23 -5.45
N PRO A 21 3.76 -27.96 -4.53
CA PRO A 21 3.23 -29.21 -4.00
C PRO A 21 1.95 -29.03 -3.15
N PHE A 22 1.69 -27.82 -2.69
CA PHE A 22 0.56 -27.49 -1.83
C PHE A 22 -0.65 -27.01 -2.61
N ILE A 23 -0.51 -26.59 -3.88
CA ILE A 23 -1.61 -26.08 -4.71
C ILE A 23 -2.87 -26.96 -4.66
N PRO A 24 -2.79 -28.31 -4.68
CA PRO A 24 -3.97 -29.17 -4.53
C PRO A 24 -4.80 -28.90 -3.26
N GLN A 25 -4.20 -28.41 -2.18
CA GLN A 25 -4.92 -28.05 -0.95
C GLN A 25 -5.91 -26.91 -1.18
N LEU A 26 -5.62 -25.96 -2.09
CA LEU A 26 -6.53 -24.86 -2.42
C LEU A 26 -7.84 -25.37 -3.01
N TYR A 27 -7.77 -26.35 -3.91
CA TYR A 27 -8.95 -26.95 -4.55
C TYR A 27 -9.72 -27.86 -3.59
N ALA A 28 -9.03 -28.52 -2.66
CA ALA A 28 -9.65 -29.40 -1.67
C ALA A 28 -10.30 -28.62 -0.51
N LEU A 29 -9.82 -27.40 -0.21
CA LEU A 29 -10.21 -26.64 0.99
C LEU A 29 -11.72 -26.42 1.14
N PRO A 30 -12.50 -26.06 0.09
CA PRO A 30 -13.95 -25.90 0.23
C PRO A 30 -14.66 -27.18 0.68
N ALA A 31 -14.30 -28.33 0.12
CA ALA A 31 -14.87 -29.62 0.54
C ALA A 31 -14.50 -29.96 1.98
N ARG A 32 -13.21 -29.80 2.33
CA ARG A 32 -12.72 -30.05 3.70
C ARG A 32 -13.38 -29.13 4.74
N LEU A 33 -13.69 -27.88 4.38
CA LEU A 33 -14.40 -26.94 5.26
C LEU A 33 -15.84 -27.39 5.54
N LEU A 34 -16.52 -27.99 4.57
CA LEU A 34 -17.89 -28.52 4.75
C LEU A 34 -17.93 -29.73 5.69
N ASP A 35 -16.83 -30.46 5.81
CA ASP A 35 -16.71 -31.61 6.70
C ASP A 35 -16.45 -31.22 8.17
N VAL A 36 -16.07 -29.97 8.45
CA VAL A 36 -15.80 -29.47 9.80
C VAL A 36 -17.09 -29.41 10.62
N ARG A 37 -17.10 -30.06 11.79
CA ARG A 37 -18.27 -30.15 12.67
C ARG A 37 -18.14 -29.36 13.98
N ASN A 38 -16.93 -28.98 14.37
CA ASN A 38 -16.65 -28.29 15.63
C ASN A 38 -15.38 -27.43 15.51
N LEU A 39 -15.08 -26.66 16.57
CA LEU A 39 -13.93 -25.75 16.60
C LEU A 39 -12.58 -26.47 16.55
N GLU A 40 -12.51 -27.67 17.12
CA GLU A 40 -11.29 -28.49 17.11
C GLU A 40 -10.96 -28.94 15.68
N GLY A 41 -11.95 -29.43 14.93
CA GLY A 41 -11.80 -29.79 13.52
C GLY A 41 -11.45 -28.59 12.65
N LEU A 42 -11.97 -27.40 12.95
CA LEU A 42 -11.58 -26.17 12.26
C LEU A 42 -10.10 -25.83 12.52
N THR A 43 -9.68 -25.91 13.78
CA THR A 43 -8.29 -25.66 14.19
C THR A 43 -7.34 -26.66 13.56
N GLN A 44 -7.72 -27.94 13.51
CA GLN A 44 -6.96 -28.99 12.86
C GLN A 44 -6.84 -28.74 11.35
N LEU A 45 -7.95 -28.44 10.66
CA LEU A 45 -7.93 -28.11 9.24
C LEU A 45 -7.02 -26.91 8.94
N TYR A 46 -7.06 -25.88 9.80
CA TYR A 46 -6.23 -24.69 9.69
C TYR A 46 -4.73 -25.02 9.79
N ILE A 47 -4.31 -25.82 10.78
CA ILE A 47 -2.91 -26.22 10.97
C ILE A 47 -2.44 -27.22 9.90
N GLU A 48 -3.34 -28.05 9.38
CA GLU A 48 -3.03 -29.03 8.33
C GLU A 48 -2.96 -28.42 6.92
N THR A 49 -3.52 -27.23 6.75
CA THR A 49 -3.44 -26.49 5.49
C THR A 49 -2.19 -25.61 5.49
N ASN A 50 -1.49 -25.56 4.37
CA ASN A 50 -0.35 -24.69 4.21
C ASN A 50 -0.76 -23.23 4.50
N PRO A 51 -0.01 -22.50 5.35
CA PRO A 51 -0.45 -21.19 5.81
C PRO A 51 -0.47 -20.14 4.69
N LEU A 52 0.42 -20.26 3.69
CA LEU A 52 0.39 -19.37 2.53
C LEU A 52 -0.85 -19.63 1.67
N LEU A 53 -1.23 -20.90 1.48
CA LEU A 53 -2.44 -21.22 0.71
C LEU A 53 -3.72 -20.84 1.44
N SER A 54 -3.71 -20.92 2.77
CA SER A 54 -4.81 -20.40 3.59
C SER A 54 -4.98 -18.90 3.39
N ALA A 55 -3.89 -18.13 3.43
CA ALA A 55 -3.91 -16.68 3.17
C ALA A 55 -4.38 -16.37 1.74
N PHE A 56 -3.89 -17.12 0.75
CA PHE A 56 -4.30 -16.96 -0.64
C PHE A 56 -5.78 -17.28 -0.85
N ALA A 57 -6.30 -18.38 -0.28
CA ALA A 57 -7.72 -18.72 -0.32
C ALA A 57 -8.59 -17.58 0.26
N VAL A 58 -8.18 -17.04 1.42
CA VAL A 58 -8.85 -15.89 2.03
C VAL A 58 -8.80 -14.65 1.12
N SER A 59 -7.68 -14.38 0.44
CA SER A 59 -7.60 -13.26 -0.52
C SER A 59 -8.53 -13.41 -1.72
N VAL A 60 -8.77 -14.64 -2.21
CA VAL A 60 -9.71 -14.90 -3.30
C VAL A 60 -11.14 -14.64 -2.83
N VAL A 61 -11.50 -15.07 -1.62
CA VAL A 61 -12.80 -14.77 -1.02
C VAL A 61 -12.99 -13.27 -0.85
N ILE A 62 -11.98 -12.57 -0.32
CA ILE A 62 -12.01 -11.10 -0.15
C ILE A 62 -12.12 -10.39 -1.50
N ALA A 63 -11.45 -10.87 -2.56
CA ALA A 63 -11.61 -10.32 -3.90
C ALA A 63 -13.05 -10.44 -4.40
N GLY A 64 -13.71 -11.58 -4.14
CA GLY A 64 -15.14 -11.75 -4.41
C GLY A 64 -16.01 -10.75 -3.65
N VAL A 65 -15.69 -10.50 -2.37
CA VAL A 65 -16.37 -9.48 -1.55
C VAL A 65 -16.16 -8.08 -2.13
N PHE A 66 -14.93 -7.71 -2.50
CA PHE A 66 -14.64 -6.42 -3.13
C PHE A 66 -15.44 -6.24 -4.42
N LEU A 67 -15.52 -7.26 -5.27
CA LEU A 67 -16.28 -7.22 -6.51
C LEU A 67 -17.76 -6.98 -6.25
N VAL A 68 -18.38 -7.77 -5.36
CA VAL A 68 -19.81 -7.66 -5.06
C VAL A 68 -20.11 -6.30 -4.42
N VAL A 69 -19.36 -5.91 -3.39
CA VAL A 69 -19.61 -4.66 -2.65
C VAL A 69 -19.38 -3.44 -3.54
N SER A 70 -18.37 -3.46 -4.42
CA SER A 70 -18.10 -2.36 -5.34
C SER A 70 -19.18 -2.21 -6.41
N GLU A 71 -19.68 -3.30 -6.98
CA GLU A 71 -20.75 -3.27 -7.99
C GLU A 71 -22.11 -2.87 -7.39
N VAL A 72 -22.44 -3.34 -6.19
CA VAL A 72 -23.69 -2.98 -5.50
C VAL A 72 -23.71 -1.50 -5.13
N ASN A 73 -22.61 -0.99 -4.59
CA ASN A 73 -22.55 0.39 -4.10
C ASN A 73 -22.06 1.40 -5.15
N ARG A 74 -21.62 0.92 -6.33
CA ARG A 74 -20.91 1.73 -7.34
C ARG A 74 -19.77 2.56 -6.74
N ASN A 75 -19.02 1.92 -5.83
CA ASN A 75 -17.88 2.52 -5.13
C ASN A 75 -16.70 1.54 -5.17
N TYR A 76 -15.66 1.92 -5.91
CA TYR A 76 -14.55 1.06 -6.29
C TYR A 76 -13.33 1.18 -5.36
N SER A 77 -13.48 1.91 -4.25
CA SER A 77 -12.44 2.06 -3.21
C SER A 77 -12.52 1.02 -2.09
N GLN A 78 -13.15 -0.14 -2.33
CA GLN A 78 -13.23 -1.20 -1.30
C GLN A 78 -11.85 -1.75 -0.93
N ALA A 79 -11.00 -1.99 -1.93
CA ALA A 79 -9.61 -2.40 -1.70
C ALA A 79 -8.82 -1.31 -0.96
N ASP A 80 -9.02 -0.02 -1.32
CA ASP A 80 -8.34 1.11 -0.67
C ASP A 80 -8.62 1.16 0.84
N ARG A 81 -9.86 0.88 1.26
CA ARG A 81 -10.27 0.85 2.68
C ARG A 81 -9.56 -0.25 3.48
N MET A 82 -9.32 -1.38 2.81
CA MET A 82 -8.73 -2.57 3.42
C MET A 82 -7.20 -2.63 3.27
N TRP A 83 -6.62 -1.76 2.43
CA TRP A 83 -5.18 -1.68 2.18
C TRP A 83 -4.38 -1.59 3.49
N SER A 84 -4.83 -0.76 4.43
CA SER A 84 -4.13 -0.57 5.71
C SER A 84 -4.26 -1.73 6.70
N ILE A 85 -5.10 -2.73 6.42
CA ILE A 85 -5.48 -3.78 7.38
C ILE A 85 -4.99 -5.15 6.90
N LEU A 86 -5.32 -5.52 5.67
CA LEU A 86 -5.13 -6.89 5.18
C LEU A 86 -3.68 -7.37 5.16
N PRO A 87 -2.67 -6.56 4.75
CA PRO A 87 -1.28 -6.99 4.80
C PRO A 87 -0.83 -7.43 6.20
N ASN A 88 -1.24 -6.68 7.25
CA ASN A 88 -0.96 -7.06 8.63
C ASN A 88 -1.74 -8.31 9.06
N VAL A 89 -3.02 -8.42 8.67
CA VAL A 89 -3.83 -9.63 8.97
C VAL A 89 -3.17 -10.89 8.41
N TYR A 90 -2.62 -10.84 7.20
CA TYR A 90 -1.96 -12.01 6.62
C TYR A 90 -0.66 -12.38 7.35
N VAL A 91 0.12 -11.41 7.81
CA VAL A 91 1.33 -11.69 8.62
C VAL A 91 0.96 -12.19 10.02
N ALA A 92 -0.02 -11.56 10.68
CA ALA A 92 -0.52 -12.00 11.98
C ALA A 92 -1.10 -13.42 11.91
N HIS A 93 -1.78 -13.76 10.81
CA HIS A 93 -2.20 -15.13 10.51
C HIS A 93 -1.01 -16.11 10.51
N LEU A 94 0.13 -15.77 9.90
CA LEU A 94 1.33 -16.63 9.96
C LEU A 94 1.85 -16.80 11.40
N ALA A 95 1.85 -15.73 12.20
CA ALA A 95 2.28 -15.79 13.60
C ALA A 95 1.38 -16.71 14.44
N VAL A 96 0.06 -16.58 14.27
CA VAL A 96 -0.93 -17.46 14.92
C VAL A 96 -0.77 -18.90 14.46
N TRP A 97 -0.68 -19.12 13.15
CA TRP A 97 -0.49 -20.44 12.57
C TRP A 97 0.78 -21.13 13.10
N ALA A 98 1.90 -20.41 13.16
CA ALA A 98 3.16 -20.95 13.66
C ALA A 98 3.07 -21.39 15.13
N ARG A 99 2.40 -20.61 15.99
CA ARG A 99 2.16 -20.97 17.40
C ARG A 99 1.30 -22.21 17.54
N LEU A 100 0.19 -22.27 16.80
CA LEU A 100 -0.71 -23.41 16.83
C LEU A 100 -0.07 -24.68 16.27
N ALA A 101 0.82 -24.55 15.28
CA ALA A 101 1.60 -25.65 14.72
C ALA A 101 2.81 -26.06 15.59
N GLY A 102 3.07 -25.37 16.71
CA GLY A 102 4.22 -25.65 17.58
C GLY A 102 5.58 -25.33 16.94
N LEU A 103 5.64 -24.36 16.04
CA LEU A 103 6.86 -23.97 15.32
C LEU A 103 7.52 -22.72 15.93
N PRO A 104 8.84 -22.53 15.70
CA PRO A 104 9.50 -21.28 16.03
C PRO A 104 8.81 -20.08 15.36
N HIS A 105 8.37 -19.13 16.16
CA HIS A 105 7.55 -18.00 15.71
C HIS A 105 8.19 -16.63 15.97
N GLY A 106 9.30 -16.55 16.72
CA GLY A 106 9.88 -15.26 17.17
C GLY A 106 10.24 -14.30 16.03
N ARG A 107 10.79 -14.81 14.93
CA ARG A 107 11.10 -13.98 13.74
C ARG A 107 9.84 -13.46 13.06
N ILE A 108 8.77 -14.25 13.01
CA ILE A 108 7.47 -13.84 12.46
C ILE A 108 6.73 -12.89 13.39
N ASP A 109 6.92 -13.01 14.71
CA ASP A 109 6.39 -12.02 15.66
C ASP A 109 7.02 -10.64 15.44
N LEU A 110 8.30 -10.55 15.11
CA LEU A 110 8.92 -9.27 14.74
C LEU A 110 8.30 -8.68 13.47
N VAL A 111 8.09 -9.53 12.45
CA VAL A 111 7.39 -9.11 11.22
C VAL A 111 5.99 -8.62 11.55
N ALA A 112 5.21 -9.40 12.33
CA ALA A 112 3.86 -9.05 12.74
C ALA A 112 3.81 -7.76 13.58
N ALA A 113 4.80 -7.55 14.44
CA ALA A 113 4.89 -6.35 15.27
C ALA A 113 5.11 -5.10 14.40
N PHE A 114 6.04 -5.11 13.44
CA PHE A 114 6.23 -3.94 12.57
C PHE A 114 5.01 -3.73 11.67
N THR A 115 4.44 -4.79 11.08
CA THR A 115 3.27 -4.64 10.20
C THR A 115 2.06 -4.14 10.97
N THR A 116 1.97 -4.45 12.27
CA THR A 116 0.93 -3.90 13.15
C THR A 116 1.15 -2.40 13.36
N VAL A 117 2.38 -1.95 13.62
CA VAL A 117 2.69 -0.51 13.73
C VAL A 117 2.40 0.22 12.42
N TRP A 118 2.80 -0.37 11.29
CA TRP A 118 2.48 0.14 9.94
C TRP A 118 0.95 0.24 9.72
N SER A 119 0.22 -0.82 10.05
CA SER A 119 -1.24 -0.90 9.90
C SER A 119 -1.94 0.16 10.74
N CYS A 120 -1.65 0.24 12.04
CA CYS A 120 -2.22 1.26 12.93
C CYS A 120 -2.00 2.68 12.39
N ARG A 121 -0.78 2.98 11.92
CA ARG A 121 -0.45 4.29 11.37
C ARG A 121 -1.21 4.59 10.08
N LEU A 122 -1.24 3.66 9.14
CA LEU A 122 -1.91 3.88 7.85
C LEU A 122 -3.44 3.93 8.01
N THR A 123 -4.01 3.08 8.87
CA THR A 123 -5.43 3.13 9.23
C THR A 123 -5.79 4.46 9.86
N PHE A 124 -4.98 4.98 10.80
CA PHE A 124 -5.18 6.32 11.35
C PHE A 124 -5.11 7.42 10.28
N ASN A 125 -4.13 7.35 9.38
CA ASN A 125 -3.97 8.33 8.29
C ASN A 125 -5.15 8.30 7.30
N TYR A 126 -5.67 7.12 6.99
CA TYR A 126 -6.82 6.96 6.11
C TYR A 126 -8.12 7.41 6.79
N TRP A 127 -8.30 7.06 8.06
CA TRP A 127 -9.44 7.48 8.88
C TRP A 127 -9.53 9.00 9.03
N ARG A 128 -8.44 9.67 9.41
CA ARG A 128 -8.46 11.14 9.62
C ARG A 128 -8.77 11.91 8.34
N ARG A 129 -8.46 11.34 7.18
CA ARG A 129 -8.81 11.88 5.85
C ARG A 129 -10.25 11.60 5.43
N GLY A 130 -11.03 10.94 6.28
CA GLY A 130 -12.43 10.59 6.01
C GLY A 130 -12.60 9.34 5.14
N GLY A 131 -11.55 8.55 4.92
CA GLY A 131 -11.58 7.40 3.99
C GLY A 131 -12.62 6.31 4.32
N TYR A 132 -13.00 6.20 5.60
CA TYR A 132 -14.02 5.29 6.10
C TYR A 132 -15.44 5.90 6.15
N SER A 133 -15.60 7.16 5.74
CA SER A 133 -16.93 7.79 5.70
C SER A 133 -17.81 7.18 4.62
N VAL A 134 -19.12 7.14 4.86
CA VAL A 134 -20.09 6.67 3.86
C VAL A 134 -19.97 7.50 2.58
N GLY A 135 -19.85 6.81 1.44
CA GLY A 135 -19.67 7.46 0.14
C GLY A 135 -18.25 7.95 -0.18
N SER A 136 -17.29 7.82 0.75
CA SER A 136 -15.89 8.15 0.46
C SER A 136 -15.34 7.24 -0.65
N GLU A 137 -14.75 7.85 -1.68
CA GLU A 137 -14.12 7.18 -2.81
C GLU A 137 -12.86 7.94 -3.21
N ASP A 138 -11.87 7.21 -3.72
CA ASP A 138 -10.64 7.81 -4.21
C ASP A 138 -10.93 8.72 -5.41
N TYR A 139 -10.42 9.94 -5.34
CA TYR A 139 -10.67 10.96 -6.36
C TYR A 139 -10.19 10.57 -7.76
N ARG A 140 -9.24 9.61 -7.87
CA ARG A 140 -8.71 9.11 -9.15
C ARG A 140 -9.80 8.43 -9.99
N TRP A 141 -10.79 7.80 -9.36
CA TRP A 141 -11.94 7.18 -10.05
C TRP A 141 -12.78 8.20 -10.84
N PHE A 142 -12.77 9.49 -10.47
CA PHE A 142 -13.44 10.54 -11.24
C PHE A 142 -12.65 10.97 -12.49
N VAL A 143 -11.34 10.73 -12.52
CA VAL A 143 -10.45 11.16 -13.61
C VAL A 143 -10.26 10.02 -14.61
N THR A 144 -9.68 8.90 -14.18
CA THR A 144 -9.37 7.74 -15.04
C THR A 144 -9.17 6.48 -14.19
N PRO A 145 -9.79 5.34 -14.55
CA PRO A 145 -10.81 5.17 -15.58
C PRO A 145 -12.15 5.71 -15.07
N ASN A 146 -12.70 6.69 -15.77
CA ASN A 146 -14.02 7.22 -15.45
C ASN A 146 -15.07 6.29 -16.09
N PRO A 147 -16.01 5.71 -15.32
CA PRO A 147 -17.07 4.84 -15.83
C PRO A 147 -17.88 5.48 -16.98
N SER A 148 -17.99 6.82 -17.02
CA SER A 148 -18.68 7.54 -18.10
C SER A 148 -17.90 7.60 -19.42
N LYS A 149 -16.60 7.28 -19.41
CA LYS A 149 -15.70 7.33 -20.57
C LYS A 149 -15.30 5.95 -21.08
N MET A 150 -15.79 4.88 -20.47
CA MET A 150 -15.41 3.50 -20.81
C MET A 150 -16.65 2.62 -20.95
N PRO A 151 -16.70 1.66 -21.89
CA PRO A 151 -17.81 0.72 -21.99
C PRO A 151 -18.01 -0.03 -20.66
N GLY A 152 -19.25 -0.20 -20.23
CA GLY A 152 -19.57 -0.84 -18.94
C GLY A 152 -18.95 -2.22 -18.76
N VAL A 153 -18.89 -3.02 -19.83
CA VAL A 153 -18.21 -4.34 -19.82
C VAL A 153 -16.71 -4.21 -19.57
N ALA A 154 -16.04 -3.26 -20.22
CA ALA A 154 -14.62 -3.03 -19.99
C ALA A 154 -14.36 -2.56 -18.55
N PHE A 155 -15.24 -1.73 -17.99
CA PHE A 155 -15.11 -1.27 -16.60
C PHE A 155 -15.35 -2.40 -15.61
N PHE A 156 -16.34 -3.24 -15.87
CA PHE A 156 -16.57 -4.45 -15.09
C PHE A 156 -15.36 -5.40 -15.14
N LEU A 157 -14.78 -5.64 -16.32
CA LEU A 157 -13.56 -6.45 -16.45
C LEU A 157 -12.38 -5.85 -15.69
N LEU A 158 -12.21 -4.53 -15.73
CA LEU A 158 -11.22 -3.85 -14.91
C LEU A 158 -11.50 -4.05 -13.42
N ASN A 159 -12.76 -3.99 -12.99
CA ASN A 159 -13.12 -4.21 -11.60
C ASN A 159 -12.78 -5.64 -11.15
N VAL A 160 -13.23 -6.64 -11.91
CA VAL A 160 -12.96 -8.05 -11.65
C VAL A 160 -11.45 -8.30 -11.56
N THR A 161 -10.69 -7.82 -12.55
CA THR A 161 -9.26 -8.15 -12.67
C THR A 161 -8.39 -7.27 -11.80
N PHE A 162 -8.41 -5.95 -11.99
CA PHE A 162 -7.47 -5.03 -11.35
C PHE A 162 -7.91 -4.59 -9.97
N ILE A 163 -9.13 -4.05 -9.85
CA ILE A 163 -9.62 -3.38 -8.62
C ILE A 163 -9.85 -4.38 -7.50
N SER A 164 -10.46 -5.52 -7.82
CA SER A 164 -10.86 -6.51 -6.83
C SER A 164 -9.80 -7.62 -6.69
N PHE A 165 -9.47 -8.31 -7.78
CA PHE A 165 -8.59 -9.48 -7.72
C PHE A 165 -7.11 -9.14 -7.51
N ILE A 166 -6.50 -8.34 -8.41
CA ILE A 166 -5.07 -8.01 -8.32
C ILE A 166 -4.76 -7.26 -7.02
N GLN A 167 -5.60 -6.31 -6.56
CA GLN A 167 -5.36 -5.63 -5.28
C GLN A 167 -5.36 -6.62 -4.10
N SER A 168 -6.34 -7.52 -4.04
CA SER A 168 -6.43 -8.51 -2.95
C SER A 168 -5.24 -9.48 -2.94
N VAL A 169 -4.84 -9.97 -4.13
CA VAL A 169 -3.68 -10.85 -4.28
C VAL A 169 -2.37 -10.11 -3.96
N LEU A 170 -2.26 -8.83 -4.34
CA LEU A 170 -1.10 -8.01 -4.05
C LEU A 170 -0.86 -7.89 -2.54
N PHE A 171 -1.91 -7.79 -1.72
CA PHE A 171 -1.78 -7.77 -0.27
C PHE A 171 -1.08 -9.02 0.27
N VAL A 172 -1.46 -10.21 -0.19
CA VAL A 172 -0.78 -11.46 0.18
C VAL A 172 0.64 -11.49 -0.39
N ALA A 173 0.81 -11.11 -1.66
CA ALA A 173 2.08 -11.20 -2.35
C ALA A 173 3.17 -10.29 -1.75
N MET A 174 2.83 -9.08 -1.32
CA MET A 174 3.82 -8.14 -0.77
C MET A 174 4.13 -8.38 0.72
N SER A 175 3.21 -9.00 1.47
CA SER A 175 3.34 -9.19 2.92
C SER A 175 3.53 -10.66 3.32
N CYS A 176 2.53 -11.49 3.09
CA CYS A 176 2.48 -12.88 3.52
C CYS A 176 3.55 -13.75 2.84
N VAL A 177 3.82 -13.53 1.56
CA VAL A 177 4.78 -14.32 0.79
C VAL A 177 6.22 -14.21 1.34
N PRO A 178 6.82 -13.00 1.48
CA PRO A 178 8.15 -12.90 2.08
C PRO A 178 8.15 -13.33 3.56
N ALA A 179 7.10 -13.04 4.32
CA ALA A 179 6.98 -13.52 5.71
C ALA A 179 6.90 -15.05 5.79
N TYR A 180 6.26 -15.73 4.84
CA TYR A 180 6.22 -17.19 4.77
C TYR A 180 7.60 -17.79 4.50
N ALA A 181 8.42 -17.19 3.64
CA ALA A 181 9.81 -17.63 3.45
C ALA A 181 10.65 -17.48 4.74
N ILE A 182 10.45 -16.40 5.50
CA ILE A 182 11.07 -16.23 6.83
C ILE A 182 10.59 -17.33 7.78
N LEU A 183 9.30 -17.69 7.77
CA LEU A 183 8.73 -18.75 8.61
C LEU A 183 9.39 -20.10 8.30
N LEU A 184 9.51 -20.44 7.01
CA LEU A 184 10.18 -21.66 6.58
C LEU A 184 11.64 -21.70 7.04
N SER A 185 12.38 -20.59 6.90
CA SER A 185 13.77 -20.50 7.34
C SER A 185 13.94 -20.61 8.86
N SER A 186 12.91 -20.23 9.63
CA SER A 186 12.92 -20.29 11.11
C SER A 186 12.97 -21.72 11.64
N ARG A 187 12.67 -22.72 10.80
CA ARG A 187 12.84 -24.14 11.14
C ARG A 187 14.31 -24.59 11.15
N PHE A 188 15.18 -23.87 10.45
CA PHE A 188 16.62 -24.10 10.44
C PHE A 188 17.33 -23.17 11.42
N ASN A 189 16.92 -21.90 11.46
CA ASN A 189 17.46 -20.87 12.33
C ASN A 189 16.33 -20.25 13.17
N PRO A 190 15.97 -20.85 14.32
CA PRO A 190 14.80 -20.45 15.11
C PRO A 190 15.00 -19.13 15.86
N GLU A 191 16.24 -18.82 16.20
CA GLU A 191 16.59 -17.66 17.01
C GLU A 191 16.51 -16.35 16.24
N ILE A 192 16.15 -15.28 16.94
CA ILE A 192 16.21 -13.92 16.41
C ILE A 192 17.69 -13.51 16.29
N THR A 193 18.10 -13.12 15.09
CA THR A 193 19.46 -12.67 14.80
C THR A 193 19.58 -11.14 14.89
N THR A 194 20.82 -10.63 14.99
CA THR A 194 21.08 -9.19 14.92
C THR A 194 20.60 -8.57 13.60
N ALA A 195 20.67 -9.32 12.50
CA ALA A 195 20.16 -8.87 11.21
C ALA A 195 18.64 -8.73 11.21
N ASP A 196 17.91 -9.66 11.84
CA ASP A 196 16.46 -9.55 12.01
C ASP A 196 16.07 -8.27 12.77
N LEU A 197 16.81 -7.96 13.85
CA LEU A 197 16.61 -6.72 14.61
C LEU A 197 16.95 -5.47 13.79
N ALA A 198 17.97 -5.54 12.92
CA ALA A 198 18.33 -4.44 12.04
C ALA A 198 17.25 -4.17 10.98
N TYR A 199 16.72 -5.20 10.31
CA TYR A 199 15.60 -5.06 9.37
C TYR A 199 14.38 -4.46 10.07
N PHE A 200 13.98 -5.02 11.22
CA PHE A 200 12.88 -4.51 12.03
C PHE A 200 13.08 -3.02 12.39
N ALA A 201 14.25 -2.63 12.87
CA ALA A 201 14.54 -1.25 13.25
C ALA A 201 14.47 -0.28 12.06
N VAL A 202 14.98 -0.69 10.89
CA VAL A 202 14.91 0.11 9.66
C VAL A 202 13.47 0.26 9.19
N GLU A 203 12.69 -0.81 9.17
CA GLU A 203 11.28 -0.79 8.77
C GLU A 203 10.45 0.11 9.71
N VAL A 204 10.63 0.01 11.03
CA VAL A 204 9.99 0.91 11.99
C VAL A 204 10.41 2.37 11.75
N THR A 205 11.67 2.62 11.43
CA THR A 205 12.15 3.98 11.09
C THR A 205 11.48 4.52 9.82
N LEU A 206 11.27 3.67 8.81
CA LEU A 206 10.52 4.05 7.61
C LEU A 206 9.05 4.34 7.92
N VAL A 207 8.41 3.55 8.78
CA VAL A 207 7.05 3.82 9.27
C VAL A 207 6.96 5.18 9.98
N LEU A 208 7.98 5.54 10.77
CA LEU A 208 8.07 6.87 11.39
C LEU A 208 8.26 7.99 10.35
N SER A 209 9.10 7.77 9.34
CA SER A 209 9.26 8.71 8.21
C SER A 209 7.92 8.95 7.49
N GLU A 210 7.11 7.91 7.31
CA GLU A 210 5.77 8.05 6.74
C GLU A 210 4.82 8.80 7.65
N LEU A 211 4.82 8.52 8.96
CA LEU A 211 4.03 9.28 9.93
C LEU A 211 4.36 10.78 9.87
N LEU A 212 5.65 11.12 9.76
CA LEU A 212 6.11 12.51 9.65
C LEU A 212 5.68 13.15 8.33
N SER A 213 5.92 12.50 7.19
CA SER A 213 5.56 13.04 5.86
C SER A 213 4.05 13.14 5.66
N ASP A 214 3.28 12.15 6.11
CA ASP A 214 1.82 12.21 6.14
C ASP A 214 1.33 13.34 7.07
N GLY A 215 1.97 13.53 8.23
CA GLY A 215 1.67 14.62 9.17
C GLY A 215 1.94 16.01 8.57
N GLN A 216 3.06 16.18 7.88
CA GLN A 216 3.40 17.41 7.14
C GLN A 216 2.34 17.72 6.07
N GLN A 217 1.96 16.72 5.27
CA GLN A 217 0.94 16.86 4.24
C GLN A 217 -0.44 17.18 4.85
N TRP A 218 -0.80 16.51 5.95
CA TRP A 218 -2.06 16.76 6.65
C TRP A 218 -2.13 18.21 7.17
N ALA A 219 -1.10 18.66 7.89
CA ALA A 219 -1.05 20.02 8.43
C ALA A 219 -1.16 21.08 7.32
N TYR A 220 -0.44 20.88 6.21
CA TYR A 220 -0.52 21.76 5.04
C TYR A 220 -1.92 21.78 4.43
N GLN A 221 -2.53 20.60 4.19
CA GLN A 221 -3.86 20.55 3.58
C GLN A 221 -4.90 21.16 4.51
N THR A 222 -4.86 20.91 5.83
CA THR A 222 -5.77 21.55 6.80
C THR A 222 -5.65 23.07 6.75
N ALA A 223 -4.43 23.61 6.78
CA ALA A 223 -4.19 25.05 6.70
C ALA A 223 -4.69 25.64 5.37
N LYS A 224 -4.43 24.97 4.24
CA LYS A 224 -4.91 25.42 2.92
C LYS A 224 -6.44 25.44 2.85
N HIS A 225 -7.13 24.41 3.35
CA HIS A 225 -8.59 24.37 3.37
C HIS A 225 -9.17 25.48 4.25
N GLN A 226 -8.57 25.73 5.42
CA GLN A 226 -8.98 26.84 6.29
C GLN A 226 -8.78 28.20 5.61
N TYR A 227 -7.62 28.42 4.98
CA TYR A 227 -7.32 29.65 4.26
C TYR A 227 -8.32 29.93 3.14
N TYR A 228 -8.70 28.92 2.36
CA TYR A 228 -9.69 29.07 1.29
C TYR A 228 -11.12 29.27 1.81
N LYS A 229 -11.46 28.69 2.95
CA LYS A 229 -12.79 28.82 3.55
C LYS A 229 -12.98 30.19 4.22
N ASP A 230 -12.00 30.60 5.03
CA ASP A 230 -12.13 31.75 5.92
C ASP A 230 -11.53 33.03 5.30
N ALA A 231 -10.81 32.91 4.18
CA ALA A 231 -10.03 33.97 3.55
C ALA A 231 -9.03 34.66 4.51
N LYS A 232 -8.58 33.94 5.54
CA LYS A 232 -7.64 34.41 6.56
C LYS A 232 -6.43 33.49 6.62
N LEU A 233 -5.24 34.08 6.69
CA LEU A 233 -3.98 33.35 6.79
C LEU A 233 -3.89 32.64 8.15
N PRO A 234 -3.82 31.29 8.21
CA PRO A 234 -3.61 30.58 9.46
C PRO A 234 -2.24 30.91 10.06
N SER A 235 -2.16 30.94 11.40
CA SER A 235 -0.90 31.22 12.10
C SER A 235 0.19 30.20 11.75
N GLY A 236 1.43 30.66 11.58
CA GLY A 236 2.58 29.81 11.22
C GLY A 236 2.70 29.46 9.74
N TRP A 237 1.81 29.96 8.87
CA TRP A 237 1.86 29.75 7.42
C TRP A 237 2.09 31.04 6.66
N ASN A 238 2.78 30.95 5.51
CA ASN A 238 2.96 32.08 4.60
C ASN A 238 1.89 32.02 3.50
N GLN A 239 1.39 33.20 3.10
CA GLN A 239 0.43 33.29 2.01
C GLN A 239 0.98 32.69 0.71
N ALA A 240 2.25 32.94 0.38
CA ALA A 240 2.88 32.41 -0.82
C ALA A 240 2.89 30.87 -0.88
N ASP A 241 3.05 30.20 0.26
CA ASP A 241 3.08 28.75 0.34
C ASP A 241 1.67 28.15 0.16
N LEU A 242 0.63 28.79 0.72
CA LEU A 242 -0.74 28.33 0.57
C LEU A 242 -1.31 28.63 -0.83
N ASP A 243 -0.99 29.81 -1.39
CA ASP A 243 -1.38 30.21 -2.75
C ASP A 243 -0.73 29.29 -3.81
N ARG A 244 0.43 28.70 -3.53
CA ARG A 244 1.10 27.70 -4.39
C ARG A 244 0.25 26.44 -4.57
N GLY A 245 -0.46 26.02 -3.53
CA GLY A 245 -1.44 24.94 -3.58
C GLY A 245 -0.93 23.52 -3.28
N PHE A 246 0.39 23.33 -3.16
CA PHE A 246 1.04 22.08 -2.72
C PHE A 246 2.22 22.35 -1.76
N ILE A 247 2.55 21.36 -0.92
CA ILE A 247 3.65 21.44 0.06
C ILE A 247 5.01 21.28 -0.64
N THR A 248 5.99 22.05 -0.19
CA THR A 248 7.39 22.01 -0.69
C THR A 248 8.43 22.08 0.44
N SER A 249 8.01 21.93 1.70
CA SER A 249 8.84 22.04 2.90
C SER A 249 8.93 20.72 3.65
N GLY A 250 9.89 20.62 4.59
CA GLY A 250 10.13 19.37 5.32
C GLY A 250 10.65 18.27 4.41
N LEU A 251 10.11 17.06 4.53
CA LEU A 251 10.52 15.93 3.67
C LEU A 251 10.12 16.17 2.21
N TRP A 252 9.02 16.92 1.99
CA TRP A 252 8.56 17.32 0.68
C TRP A 252 9.51 18.32 0.00
N ALA A 253 10.51 18.88 0.69
CA ALA A 253 11.53 19.68 0.01
C ALA A 253 12.52 18.82 -0.80
N TYR A 254 12.61 17.52 -0.49
CA TYR A 254 13.65 16.62 -1.00
C TYR A 254 13.10 15.44 -1.81
N SER A 255 11.85 15.05 -1.56
CA SER A 255 11.14 14.04 -2.34
C SER A 255 9.73 14.53 -2.60
N ARG A 256 9.21 14.34 -3.81
CA ARG A 256 7.83 14.76 -4.12
C ARG A 256 6.78 13.84 -3.53
N HIS A 257 7.14 12.60 -3.19
CA HIS A 257 6.29 11.63 -2.50
C HIS A 257 7.10 10.86 -1.46
N PRO A 258 7.54 11.50 -0.37
CA PRO A 258 8.42 10.88 0.62
C PRO A 258 7.75 9.70 1.34
N ASN A 259 6.44 9.78 1.56
CA ASN A 259 5.65 8.67 2.11
C ASN A 259 5.55 7.49 1.14
N PHE A 260 5.39 7.74 -0.16
CA PHE A 260 5.35 6.67 -1.17
C PHE A 260 6.70 6.00 -1.35
N PHE A 261 7.80 6.76 -1.23
CA PHE A 261 9.15 6.20 -1.27
C PHE A 261 9.37 5.24 -0.09
N ALA A 262 9.01 5.69 1.12
CA ALA A 262 9.11 4.85 2.31
C ALA A 262 8.21 3.60 2.22
N GLU A 263 6.97 3.73 1.75
CA GLU A 263 6.03 2.60 1.62
C GLU A 263 6.60 1.53 0.68
N GLN A 264 7.09 1.93 -0.50
CA GLN A 264 7.75 1.00 -1.43
C GLN A 264 9.01 0.36 -0.81
N THR A 265 9.76 1.13 -0.03
CA THR A 265 10.99 0.66 0.61
C THR A 265 10.70 -0.35 1.73
N ILE A 266 9.63 -0.17 2.52
CA ILE A 266 9.21 -1.12 3.57
C ILE A 266 8.98 -2.50 2.95
N TRP A 267 8.12 -2.59 1.94
CA TRP A 267 7.77 -3.90 1.35
C TRP A 267 8.93 -4.52 0.57
N PHE A 268 9.80 -3.70 -0.02
CA PHE A 268 11.04 -4.18 -0.62
C PHE A 268 12.03 -4.70 0.44
N LEU A 269 12.14 -4.05 1.60
CA LEU A 269 13.00 -4.51 2.69
C LEU A 269 12.46 -5.79 3.34
N LEU A 270 11.14 -5.97 3.47
CA LEU A 270 10.57 -7.24 3.91
C LEU A 270 10.93 -8.38 2.93
N TYR A 271 10.86 -8.12 1.62
CA TYR A 271 11.39 -9.04 0.61
C TYR A 271 12.88 -9.31 0.82
N GLN A 272 13.70 -8.27 1.02
CA GLN A 272 15.13 -8.43 1.20
C GLN A 272 15.49 -9.18 2.49
N TRP A 273 14.70 -8.99 3.56
CA TRP A 273 14.79 -9.74 4.80
C TRP A 273 14.49 -11.22 4.55
N SER A 274 13.47 -11.53 3.73
CA SER A 274 13.20 -12.91 3.32
C SER A 274 14.37 -13.55 2.58
N CYS A 275 15.00 -12.82 1.65
CA CYS A 275 16.19 -13.28 0.93
C CYS A 275 17.37 -13.55 1.86
N TYR A 276 17.62 -12.64 2.82
CA TYR A 276 18.63 -12.83 3.85
C TYR A 276 18.34 -14.08 4.70
N ALA A 277 17.09 -14.23 5.15
CA ALA A 277 16.64 -15.33 5.98
C ALA A 277 16.82 -16.70 5.30
N THR A 278 16.60 -16.78 3.99
CA THR A 278 16.77 -18.01 3.19
C THR A 278 18.18 -18.19 2.63
N ASN A 279 19.12 -17.28 2.92
CA ASN A 279 20.47 -17.28 2.33
C ASN A 279 20.45 -17.30 0.79
N SER A 280 19.56 -16.50 0.21
CA SER A 280 19.35 -16.35 -1.24
C SER A 280 19.57 -14.89 -1.63
N LEU A 281 20.23 -14.64 -2.77
CA LEU A 281 20.43 -13.27 -3.28
C LEU A 281 19.15 -12.67 -3.86
N TYR A 282 18.32 -13.51 -4.47
CA TYR A 282 17.03 -13.16 -5.04
C TYR A 282 16.04 -14.32 -4.86
N SER A 283 14.74 -14.01 -4.89
CA SER A 283 13.69 -15.01 -4.75
C SER A 283 12.42 -14.57 -5.50
N TRP A 284 11.57 -15.55 -5.85
CA TRP A 284 10.24 -15.30 -6.41
C TRP A 284 9.35 -14.48 -5.47
N THR A 285 9.68 -14.42 -4.18
CA THR A 285 9.00 -13.57 -3.19
C THR A 285 9.07 -12.08 -3.54
N PHE A 286 9.94 -11.67 -4.47
CA PHE A 286 10.02 -10.32 -5.01
C PHE A 286 8.72 -9.84 -5.68
N ILE A 287 7.94 -10.75 -6.28
CA ILE A 287 6.79 -10.42 -7.14
C ILE A 287 5.84 -9.42 -6.49
N GLY A 288 5.57 -9.55 -5.18
CA GLY A 288 4.70 -8.62 -4.46
C GLY A 288 5.27 -7.20 -4.40
N SER A 289 6.49 -7.04 -3.88
CA SER A 289 7.15 -5.74 -3.79
C SER A 289 7.40 -5.10 -5.17
N GLY A 290 7.78 -5.90 -6.18
CA GLY A 290 7.95 -5.42 -7.56
C GLY A 290 6.65 -4.92 -8.18
N THR A 291 5.55 -5.65 -7.99
CA THR A 291 4.21 -5.24 -8.46
C THR A 291 3.75 -3.96 -7.75
N LEU A 292 4.02 -3.85 -6.45
CA LEU A 292 3.72 -2.64 -5.68
C LEU A 292 4.48 -1.42 -6.23
N ILE A 293 5.78 -1.55 -6.48
CA ILE A 293 6.60 -0.47 -7.05
C ILE A 293 6.05 -0.01 -8.41
N LEU A 294 5.67 -0.95 -9.28
CA LEU A 294 5.06 -0.63 -10.57
C LEU A 294 3.70 0.08 -10.41
N LEU A 295 2.87 -0.37 -9.46
CA LEU A 295 1.59 0.27 -9.14
C LEU A 295 1.81 1.72 -8.67
N PHE A 296 2.79 1.95 -7.79
CA PHE A 296 3.14 3.28 -7.31
C PHE A 296 3.70 4.15 -8.44
N GLN A 297 4.51 3.61 -9.35
CA GLN A 297 5.00 4.34 -10.51
C GLN A 297 3.85 4.84 -11.41
N GLY A 298 2.86 4.00 -11.69
CA GLY A 298 1.67 4.38 -12.48
C GLY A 298 0.78 5.38 -11.75
N SER A 299 0.45 5.09 -10.49
CA SER A 299 -0.39 5.96 -9.64
C SER A 299 0.24 7.34 -9.39
N GLY A 300 1.55 7.36 -9.14
CA GLY A 300 2.29 8.59 -8.91
C GLY A 300 2.31 9.47 -10.17
N TRP A 301 2.53 8.89 -11.35
CA TRP A 301 2.45 9.65 -12.60
C TRP A 301 1.08 10.29 -12.82
N LEU A 302 -0.01 9.53 -12.60
CA LEU A 302 -1.37 10.06 -12.68
C LEU A 302 -1.60 11.20 -11.69
N THR A 303 -1.15 11.03 -10.44
CA THR A 303 -1.28 12.03 -9.37
C THR A 303 -0.52 13.32 -9.72
N GLU A 304 0.69 13.20 -10.27
CA GLU A 304 1.49 14.34 -10.70
C GLU A 304 0.88 15.05 -11.91
N ALA A 305 0.35 14.31 -12.89
CA ALA A 305 -0.34 14.90 -14.04
C ALA A 305 -1.57 15.72 -13.61
N ILE A 306 -2.37 15.19 -12.68
CA ILE A 306 -3.51 15.91 -12.10
C ILE A 306 -3.05 17.17 -11.36
N THR A 307 -1.95 17.07 -10.60
CA THR A 307 -1.43 18.18 -9.80
C THR A 307 -0.81 19.28 -10.67
N ALA A 308 -0.05 18.91 -11.69
CA ALA A 308 0.53 19.83 -12.68
C ALA A 308 -0.56 20.59 -13.47
N GLY A 309 -1.69 19.93 -13.77
CA GLY A 309 -2.84 20.60 -14.39
C GLY A 309 -3.54 21.62 -13.48
N LYS A 310 -3.37 21.52 -12.16
CA LYS A 310 -4.00 22.42 -11.17
C LYS A 310 -3.09 23.58 -10.75
N TYR A 311 -1.80 23.32 -10.58
CA TYR A 311 -0.87 24.28 -9.99
C TYR A 311 0.29 24.60 -10.96
N PRO A 312 0.35 25.81 -11.53
CA PRO A 312 1.36 26.18 -12.54
C PRO A 312 2.81 26.01 -12.08
N GLU A 313 3.09 26.20 -10.79
CA GLU A 313 4.44 26.08 -10.23
C GLU A 313 4.90 24.62 -10.06
N TYR A 314 3.98 23.66 -10.11
CA TYR A 314 4.31 22.26 -9.87
C TYR A 314 5.33 21.70 -10.88
N ALA A 315 5.31 22.21 -12.13
CA ALA A 315 6.29 21.84 -13.14
C ALA A 315 7.73 22.25 -12.76
N GLU A 316 7.89 23.35 -12.03
CA GLU A 316 9.20 23.79 -11.55
C GLU A 316 9.67 22.95 -10.36
N TYR A 317 8.72 22.60 -9.47
CA TYR A 317 8.99 21.65 -8.39
C TYR A 317 9.42 20.27 -8.92
N GLN A 318 8.79 19.77 -9.99
CA GLN A 318 9.19 18.52 -10.65
C GLN A 318 10.60 18.55 -11.24
N ARG A 319 11.12 19.72 -11.63
CA ARG A 319 12.48 19.86 -12.16
C ARG A 319 13.55 19.82 -11.07
N GLN A 320 13.25 20.33 -9.89
CA GLN A 320 14.23 20.49 -8.81
C GLN A 320 14.26 19.30 -7.85
N VAL A 321 13.09 18.72 -7.55
CA VAL A 321 12.93 17.72 -6.48
C VAL A 321 12.57 16.38 -7.10
N GLY A 322 13.30 15.31 -6.84
CA GLY A 322 13.01 13.98 -7.37
C GLY A 322 11.68 13.39 -6.88
N MET A 323 11.06 12.51 -7.69
CA MET A 323 9.74 11.93 -7.39
C MET A 323 9.73 11.14 -6.07
N TYR A 324 10.70 10.24 -5.92
CA TYR A 324 10.84 9.36 -4.76
C TYR A 324 12.19 9.56 -4.07
N ILE A 325 13.27 9.50 -4.85
CA ILE A 325 14.65 9.65 -4.37
C ILE A 325 15.08 11.11 -4.50
N PRO A 326 15.72 11.69 -3.47
CA PRO A 326 16.29 13.04 -3.56
C PRO A 326 17.33 13.19 -4.66
N THR A 327 17.20 14.24 -5.45
CA THR A 327 18.14 14.62 -6.53
C THR A 327 19.20 15.62 -6.06
N SER A 328 19.00 16.22 -4.88
CA SER A 328 19.85 17.27 -4.31
C SER A 328 19.72 17.31 -2.79
N PHE A 329 20.78 17.75 -2.11
CA PHE A 329 20.76 18.08 -0.68
C PHE A 329 20.20 19.49 -0.40
N ARG A 330 19.88 20.25 -1.45
CA ARG A 330 19.18 21.53 -1.34
C ARG A 330 17.69 21.29 -1.55
N GLY A 331 16.88 21.79 -0.62
CA GLY A 331 15.42 21.76 -0.75
C GLY A 331 14.94 22.65 -1.90
N TYR A 332 13.67 22.46 -2.30
CA TYR A 332 13.02 23.26 -3.34
C TYR A 332 13.22 24.77 -3.16
N GLN A 333 13.58 25.46 -4.24
CA GLN A 333 13.66 26.92 -4.29
C GLN A 333 12.58 27.47 -5.23
N ALA A 334 11.65 28.24 -4.65
CA ALA A 334 10.59 28.88 -5.42
C ALA A 334 11.20 29.86 -6.44
N PRO A 335 10.73 29.87 -7.70
CA PRO A 335 11.23 30.76 -8.73
C PRO A 335 10.96 32.23 -8.37
N ALA A 336 11.91 33.11 -8.70
CA ALA A 336 11.78 34.56 -8.46
C ALA A 336 10.64 35.21 -9.28
N HIS A 337 10.25 34.58 -10.39
CA HIS A 337 9.12 35.03 -11.21
C HIS A 337 7.84 34.30 -10.78
N LYS A 338 6.82 35.04 -10.36
CA LYS A 338 5.50 34.47 -10.06
C LYS A 338 4.85 33.99 -11.36
N PRO A 339 4.68 32.68 -11.61
CA PRO A 339 3.81 32.26 -12.71
C PRO A 339 2.41 32.85 -12.47
N LYS A 340 1.75 33.34 -13.53
CA LYS A 340 0.39 33.90 -13.43
C LYS A 340 -0.53 32.84 -12.81
N VAL A 341 -0.85 32.99 -11.52
CA VAL A 341 -1.89 32.24 -10.84
C VAL A 341 -3.20 32.67 -11.49
N ILE A 342 -3.74 31.84 -12.38
CA ILE A 342 -5.10 32.05 -12.87
C ILE A 342 -6.01 31.75 -11.69
N ARG A 343 -6.55 32.78 -11.04
CA ARG A 343 -7.49 32.57 -9.94
C ARG A 343 -8.72 31.86 -10.49
N THR A 344 -9.37 31.04 -9.67
CA THR A 344 -10.64 30.38 -10.04
C THR A 344 -11.70 31.39 -10.48
N SER A 345 -11.65 32.62 -9.94
CA SER A 345 -12.44 33.77 -10.37
C SER A 345 -12.15 34.22 -11.81
N ASP A 346 -10.91 34.10 -12.26
CA ASP A 346 -10.48 34.48 -13.62
C ASP A 346 -10.88 33.41 -14.65
N LEU A 347 -10.92 32.14 -14.24
CA LEU A 347 -11.51 31.05 -15.03
C LEU A 347 -13.02 31.22 -15.18
N ALA A 348 -13.73 31.53 -14.08
CA ALA A 348 -15.16 31.79 -14.10
C ALA A 348 -15.51 33.01 -14.98
N LYS A 349 -14.71 34.10 -14.89
CA LYS A 349 -14.84 35.26 -15.80
C LYS A 349 -14.64 34.89 -17.26
N ARG A 350 -13.61 34.11 -17.59
CA ARG A 350 -13.34 33.67 -18.98
C ARG A 350 -14.45 32.77 -19.53
N GLN A 351 -15.10 32.00 -18.66
CA GLN A 351 -16.22 31.12 -19.05
C GLN A 351 -17.49 31.93 -19.29
N GLN A 352 -17.78 32.92 -18.44
CA GLN A 352 -18.86 33.90 -18.66
C GLN A 352 -18.63 34.78 -19.90
N GLU A 353 -17.38 35.15 -20.20
CA GLU A 353 -17.03 35.91 -21.41
C GLU A 353 -17.20 35.07 -22.69
N LYS A 354 -16.86 33.76 -22.64
CA LYS A 354 -17.11 32.83 -23.75
C LYS A 354 -18.60 32.57 -23.98
N GLU A 355 -19.42 32.56 -22.93
CA GLU A 355 -20.88 32.42 -23.04
C GLU A 355 -21.56 33.68 -23.56
N LYS A 356 -20.96 34.87 -23.38
CA LYS A 356 -21.46 36.13 -23.96
C LYS A 356 -21.06 36.36 -25.42
N GLN A 357 -20.12 35.58 -25.95
CA GLN A 357 -19.64 35.67 -27.34
C GLN A 357 -20.22 34.58 -28.26
N LYS A 358 -21.02 33.65 -27.71
CA LYS A 358 -21.94 32.79 -28.46
C LYS A 358 -23.31 33.43 -28.45
#